data_AF-A0A059IZY6-F1
#
_entry.id   AF-A0A059IZY6-F1
#
_cell.length_a   1.000
_cell.length_b   1.000
_cell.length_c   1.000
_cell.angle_alpha   90.00
_cell.angle_beta   90.00
_cell.angle_gamma   90.00
#
_symmetry.space_group_name_H-M   'P 1'
#
loop_
_entity.id
_entity.type
_entity.pdbx_description
1 polymer ?
#
loop_
_entity_poly.entity_id
_entity_poly.type
_entity_poly.pdbx_seq_one_letter_code
_entity_poly.pdbx_strand_id
1 'polypeptide(L)'
;MSDRVAPNLIPPRTSSTGVTKPAAEEEWFASSARRSCPGSIGYQRGKPFSTRRGKPAEAMWTAGKENIVLGPYSYTVNQPGKDIRGQLIAAYNRWLQVPEESLAVITKVVVMLHTASLLIDDVEDSSHLRRGAPVAHNIFGIPQTINSANYVYFQALDEIQKLKSPEAINIFVKELMNLHRGQGMDLYWRDTLTCPTEEDYLEMVGNKTGGLFRLAIKLMQAESSVPMY
;
A
#
# COMPACT_ATOMS: atom_id res chain seq x y z
N MET A 1 8.49 -22.53 34.54
CA MET A 1 8.71 -21.12 34.91
C MET A 1 9.52 -20.49 33.77
N SER A 2 8.84 -19.97 32.74
CA SER A 2 8.56 -18.54 32.52
C SER A 2 9.88 -17.76 32.35
N ASP A 3 10.33 -17.53 31.12
CA ASP A 3 9.98 -16.44 30.16
C ASP A 3 11.15 -15.45 30.09
N ARG A 4 11.74 -15.24 28.91
CA ARG A 4 11.57 -14.01 28.11
C ARG A 4 12.57 -13.96 26.95
N VAL A 5 11.99 -13.71 25.80
CA VAL A 5 12.55 -13.38 24.50
C VAL A 5 13.38 -12.09 24.57
N ALA A 6 14.56 -12.08 23.95
CA ALA A 6 15.29 -10.84 23.61
C ALA A 6 15.07 -10.53 22.11
N PRO A 7 14.67 -9.29 21.74
CA PRO A 7 14.33 -8.95 20.37
C PRO A 7 15.56 -8.57 19.52
N ASN A 8 15.44 -8.91 18.23
CA ASN A 8 16.10 -8.38 17.02
C ASN A 8 17.19 -7.31 17.18
N LEU A 9 18.40 -7.63 16.72
CA LEU A 9 19.42 -6.66 16.32
C LEU A 9 19.64 -6.76 14.81
N ILE A 10 19.11 -5.81 14.04
CA ILE A 10 19.54 -5.55 12.67
C ILE A 10 20.51 -4.36 12.72
N PRO A 11 21.72 -4.46 12.15
CA PRO A 11 22.69 -3.35 12.17
C PRO A 11 22.30 -2.27 11.15
N PRO A 12 22.52 -0.98 11.45
CA PRO A 12 22.19 0.09 10.51
C PRO A 12 23.21 0.16 9.36
N ARG A 13 22.73 0.30 8.13
CA ARG A 13 23.47 0.99 7.07
C ARG A 13 22.66 2.16 6.55
N THR A 14 23.11 3.37 6.84
CA THR A 14 23.19 4.42 5.82
C THR A 14 24.52 5.14 5.96
N SER A 15 25.29 5.15 4.89
CA SER A 15 26.43 6.04 4.71
C SER A 15 25.90 7.40 4.29
N SER A 16 26.01 8.39 5.17
CA SER A 16 26.23 9.78 4.77
C SER A 16 27.21 10.38 5.76
N THR A 17 28.25 10.98 5.21
CA THR A 17 29.35 11.60 5.95
C THR A 17 28.84 12.72 6.84
N GLY A 18 29.05 12.61 8.15
CA GLY A 18 28.77 13.65 9.13
C GLY A 18 28.75 13.11 10.55
N VAL A 19 29.92 13.04 11.19
CA VAL A 19 30.04 12.61 12.59
C VAL A 19 29.47 13.70 13.49
N THR A 20 28.33 13.42 14.12
CA THR A 20 27.94 14.02 15.41
C THR A 20 27.40 12.92 16.31
N LYS A 21 27.98 12.78 17.51
CA LYS A 21 27.57 11.79 18.53
C LYS A 21 26.08 11.96 18.87
N PRO A 22 25.33 10.87 19.14
CA PRO A 22 23.97 11.00 19.64
C PRO A 22 23.98 11.43 21.10
N ALA A 23 23.09 12.35 21.45
CA ALA A 23 22.79 12.76 22.82
C ALA A 23 22.09 11.62 23.58
N ALA A 24 22.32 11.55 24.89
CA ALA A 24 21.74 10.52 25.76
C ALA A 24 20.23 10.72 25.99
N GLU A 25 19.49 9.62 26.17
CA GLU A 25 18.02 9.56 26.33
C GLU A 25 17.44 10.47 27.44
N GLU A 26 18.26 10.94 28.38
CA GLU A 26 17.83 11.80 29.49
C GLU A 26 17.52 13.26 29.05
N GLU A 27 18.08 13.74 27.94
CA GLU A 27 17.86 15.12 27.47
C GLU A 27 16.47 15.35 26.85
N TRP A 28 15.81 14.31 26.34
CA TRP A 28 14.46 14.42 25.77
C TRP A 28 13.39 14.63 26.86
N PHE A 29 13.52 13.94 28.00
CA PHE A 29 12.56 14.04 29.11
C PHE A 29 12.68 15.32 29.94
N ALA A 30 13.85 15.98 29.93
CA ALA A 30 14.07 17.21 30.69
C ALA A 30 13.48 18.47 30.02
N SER A 31 13.17 18.45 28.72
CA SER A 31 12.71 19.63 27.97
C SER A 31 11.20 19.90 28.06
N SER A 32 10.42 18.94 28.54
CA SER A 32 8.95 19.02 28.61
C SER A 32 8.41 19.61 29.93
N ALA A 33 9.28 19.92 30.89
CA ALA A 33 8.90 20.45 32.20
C ALA A 33 9.52 21.82 32.50
N ARG A 34 9.21 22.86 31.69
CA ARG A 34 9.30 24.28 32.08
C ARG A 34 8.81 25.22 30.96
N ARG A 35 7.50 25.53 30.94
CA ARG A 35 6.99 26.82 30.44
C ARG A 35 5.78 27.24 31.27
N SER A 36 6.01 28.13 32.21
CA SER A 36 4.99 28.77 33.05
C SER A 36 4.24 29.82 32.23
N CYS A 37 2.90 29.81 32.29
CA CYS A 37 2.05 30.85 31.69
C CYS A 37 2.08 32.13 32.54
N PRO A 38 2.20 33.33 31.95
CA PRO A 38 1.94 34.57 32.67
C PRO A 38 0.51 35.09 32.43
N GLY A 39 -0.15 35.49 33.52
CA GLY A 39 -1.08 36.63 33.55
C GLY A 39 -2.54 36.40 33.17
N SER A 40 -3.42 36.43 34.18
CA SER A 40 -4.87 36.58 34.07
C SER A 40 -5.29 37.92 33.42
N ILE A 41 -5.99 37.86 32.29
CA ILE A 41 -6.69 39.00 31.68
C ILE A 41 -8.17 38.64 31.48
N GLY A 42 -9.04 39.54 31.94
CA GLY A 42 -10.49 39.33 32.01
C GLY A 42 -11.17 39.14 30.66
N TYR A 43 -12.17 38.27 30.64
CA TYR A 43 -12.98 37.94 29.48
C TYR A 43 -14.02 39.04 29.23
N GLN A 44 -13.82 39.88 28.21
CA GLN A 44 -14.89 40.69 27.61
C GLN A 44 -15.43 39.98 26.36
N ARG A 45 -16.75 39.78 26.29
CA ARG A 45 -17.45 39.20 25.12
C ARG A 45 -17.29 40.11 23.90
N GLY A 46 -16.40 39.74 22.98
CA GLY A 46 -16.32 40.29 21.63
C GLY A 46 -17.38 39.70 20.70
N LYS A 47 -17.88 40.52 19.77
CA LYS A 47 -18.94 40.20 18.76
C LYS A 47 -18.52 39.04 17.84
N PRO A 48 -19.48 38.27 17.27
CA PRO A 48 -19.16 37.13 16.43
C PRO A 48 -18.42 37.55 15.15
N PHE A 49 -17.30 36.87 14.90
CA PHE A 49 -16.47 37.01 13.72
C PHE A 49 -17.25 36.58 12.47
N SER A 50 -17.49 37.52 11.56
CA SER A 50 -18.06 37.22 10.24
C SER A 50 -17.03 36.45 9.41
N THR A 51 -17.17 35.13 9.34
CA THR A 51 -16.46 34.34 8.34
C THR A 51 -17.09 34.61 6.98
N ARG A 52 -16.44 35.44 6.16
CA ARG A 52 -16.63 35.40 4.71
C ARG A 52 -16.39 33.96 4.28
N ARG A 53 -17.44 33.27 3.83
CA ARG A 53 -17.32 31.98 3.14
C ARG A 53 -16.53 32.23 1.86
N GLY A 54 -15.20 32.08 1.93
CA GLY A 54 -14.39 31.86 0.74
C GLY A 54 -14.90 30.60 0.07
N LYS A 55 -15.07 30.65 -1.25
CA LYS A 55 -15.39 29.46 -2.06
C LYS A 55 -14.38 28.35 -1.72
N PRO A 56 -14.82 27.09 -1.56
CA PRO A 56 -13.88 26.00 -1.31
C PRO A 56 -12.88 25.94 -2.47
N ALA A 57 -11.61 25.70 -2.15
CA ALA A 57 -10.53 25.50 -3.10
C ALA A 57 -10.70 24.14 -3.82
N GLU A 58 -11.80 23.96 -4.55
CA GLU A 58 -11.92 22.89 -5.53
C GLU A 58 -11.11 23.31 -6.77
N ALA A 59 -10.26 22.39 -7.25
CA ALA A 59 -9.34 22.49 -8.40
C ALA A 59 -7.95 23.11 -8.17
N MET A 60 -7.01 22.34 -7.60
CA MET A 60 -5.56 22.56 -7.84
C MET A 60 -4.79 21.31 -8.29
N TRP A 61 -5.47 20.17 -8.49
CA TRP A 61 -4.86 18.96 -9.03
C TRP A 61 -5.05 18.91 -10.55
N THR A 62 -3.94 18.82 -11.31
CA THR A 62 -3.96 18.87 -12.78
C THR A 62 -3.48 17.54 -13.36
N ALA A 63 -3.85 17.25 -14.61
CA ALA A 63 -3.40 16.04 -15.32
C ALA A 63 -1.86 15.95 -15.38
N GLY A 64 -1.15 17.08 -15.50
CA GLY A 64 0.31 17.11 -15.45
C GLY A 64 0.87 16.66 -14.09
N LYS A 65 0.24 17.05 -12.98
CA LYS A 65 0.63 16.59 -11.63
C LYS A 65 0.31 15.10 -11.45
N GLU A 66 -0.84 14.66 -11.93
CA GLU A 66 -1.24 13.25 -11.92
C GLU A 66 -0.20 12.38 -12.64
N ASN A 67 0.21 12.78 -13.85
CA ASN A 67 1.22 12.07 -14.63
C ASN A 67 2.58 11.99 -13.93
N ILE A 68 2.98 13.04 -13.20
CA ILE A 68 4.23 13.04 -12.43
C ILE A 68 4.15 12.00 -11.31
N VAL A 69 3.06 11.98 -10.53
CA VAL A 69 2.88 11.03 -9.42
C VAL A 69 2.75 9.59 -9.93
N LEU A 70 2.11 9.39 -11.08
CA LEU A 70 1.97 8.07 -11.70
C LEU A 70 3.17 7.64 -12.54
N GLY A 71 4.20 8.47 -12.72
CA GLY A 71 5.36 8.17 -13.57
C GLY A 71 5.95 6.75 -13.37
N PRO A 72 6.31 6.36 -12.13
CA PRO A 72 6.79 5.01 -11.84
C PRO A 72 5.79 3.90 -12.21
N TYR A 73 4.51 4.09 -11.91
CA TYR A 73 3.45 3.14 -12.23
C TYR A 73 3.25 2.99 -13.74
N SER A 74 3.09 4.10 -14.46
CA SER A 74 2.92 4.10 -15.92
C SER A 74 4.10 3.46 -16.64
N TYR A 75 5.33 3.69 -16.16
CA TYR A 75 6.52 3.03 -16.69
C TYR A 75 6.41 1.50 -16.59
N THR A 76 6.01 0.97 -15.43
CA THR A 76 5.92 -0.49 -15.20
C THR A 76 4.75 -1.13 -15.95
N VAL A 77 3.60 -0.44 -16.06
CA VAL A 77 2.45 -0.92 -16.87
C VAL A 77 2.83 -1.12 -18.33
N ASN A 78 3.65 -0.24 -18.90
CA ASN A 78 4.06 -0.28 -20.30
C ASN A 78 5.07 -1.41 -20.62
N GLN A 79 5.54 -2.16 -19.62
CA GLN A 79 6.41 -3.30 -19.85
C GLN A 79 5.58 -4.56 -20.19
N PRO A 80 5.95 -5.35 -21.21
CA PRO A 80 5.17 -6.51 -21.64
C PRO A 80 5.08 -7.58 -20.54
N GLY A 81 3.87 -8.06 -20.26
CA GLY A 81 3.59 -9.12 -19.30
C GLY A 81 2.88 -10.32 -19.93
N LYS A 82 2.74 -11.41 -19.17
CA LYS A 82 2.05 -12.65 -19.62
C LYS A 82 0.52 -12.61 -19.47
N ASP A 83 -0.01 -11.54 -18.88
CA ASP A 83 -1.44 -11.34 -18.57
C ASP A 83 -2.18 -12.58 -18.01
N ILE A 84 -1.54 -13.30 -17.08
CA ILE A 84 -2.13 -14.50 -16.47
C ILE A 84 -3.40 -14.16 -15.68
N ARG A 85 -3.45 -12.97 -15.08
CA ARG A 85 -4.58 -12.51 -14.25
C ARG A 85 -5.80 -12.19 -15.09
N GLY A 86 -5.64 -11.51 -16.24
CA GLY A 86 -6.74 -11.28 -17.17
C GLY A 86 -7.33 -12.58 -17.70
N GLN A 87 -6.46 -13.53 -18.09
CA GLN A 87 -6.89 -14.86 -18.52
C GLN A 87 -7.66 -15.64 -17.44
N LEU A 88 -7.18 -15.57 -16.18
CA LEU A 88 -7.85 -16.22 -15.06
C LEU A 88 -9.23 -15.60 -14.78
N ILE A 89 -9.33 -14.27 -14.76
CA ILE A 89 -10.62 -13.57 -14.62
C ILE A 89 -11.58 -13.99 -15.75
N ALA A 90 -11.11 -13.99 -16.99
CA ALA A 90 -11.93 -14.40 -18.14
C ALA A 90 -12.41 -15.86 -18.04
N ALA A 91 -11.56 -16.77 -17.56
CA ALA A 91 -11.91 -18.17 -17.36
C ALA A 91 -12.98 -18.33 -16.27
N TYR A 92 -12.81 -17.70 -15.10
CA TYR A 92 -13.82 -17.77 -14.03
C TYR A 92 -15.13 -17.09 -14.41
N ASN A 93 -15.10 -16.05 -15.24
CA ASN A 93 -16.30 -15.37 -15.67
C ASN A 93 -17.23 -16.24 -16.53
N ARG A 94 -16.71 -17.35 -17.11
CA ARG A 94 -17.55 -18.36 -17.78
C ARG A 94 -18.57 -18.99 -16.84
N TRP A 95 -18.24 -19.11 -15.55
CA TRP A 95 -19.13 -19.64 -14.52
C TRP A 95 -19.85 -18.55 -13.74
N LEU A 96 -19.13 -17.49 -13.36
CA LEU A 96 -19.65 -16.44 -12.47
C LEU A 96 -20.54 -15.42 -13.18
N GLN A 97 -20.44 -15.28 -14.51
CA GLN A 97 -21.30 -14.40 -15.33
C GLN A 97 -21.49 -13.01 -14.71
N VAL A 98 -20.38 -12.40 -14.25
CA VAL A 98 -20.37 -11.09 -13.61
C VAL A 98 -20.81 -10.03 -14.61
N PRO A 99 -21.65 -9.05 -14.22
CA PRO A 99 -22.00 -7.92 -15.07
C PRO A 99 -20.75 -7.25 -15.65
N GLU A 100 -20.80 -6.88 -16.94
CA GLU A 100 -19.64 -6.37 -17.67
C GLU A 100 -19.01 -5.13 -17.01
N GLU A 101 -19.84 -4.22 -16.48
CA GLU A 101 -19.38 -3.03 -15.76
C GLU A 101 -18.60 -3.39 -14.49
N SER A 102 -19.13 -4.30 -13.65
CA SER A 102 -18.44 -4.79 -12.45
C SER A 102 -17.16 -5.55 -12.81
N LEU A 103 -17.19 -6.38 -13.85
CA LEU A 103 -16.03 -7.13 -14.32
C LEU A 103 -14.88 -6.22 -14.79
N ALA A 104 -15.22 -5.12 -15.49
CA ALA A 104 -14.24 -4.13 -15.93
C ALA A 104 -13.57 -3.44 -14.73
N VAL A 105 -14.36 -3.06 -13.72
CA VAL A 105 -13.86 -2.50 -12.45
C VAL A 105 -12.93 -3.49 -11.74
N ILE A 106 -13.35 -4.75 -11.58
CA ILE A 106 -12.56 -5.80 -10.91
C ILE A 106 -11.24 -6.03 -11.66
N THR A 107 -11.28 -6.15 -12.98
CA THR A 107 -10.10 -6.38 -13.81
C THR A 107 -9.10 -5.23 -13.67
N LYS A 108 -9.60 -3.98 -13.74
CA LYS A 108 -8.77 -2.78 -13.56
C LYS A 108 -8.10 -2.75 -12.19
N VAL A 109 -8.85 -3.01 -11.13
CA VAL A 109 -8.33 -3.05 -9.75
C VAL A 109 -7.23 -4.10 -9.59
N VAL A 110 -7.45 -5.31 -10.12
CA VAL A 110 -6.47 -6.40 -10.03
C VAL A 110 -5.16 -6.02 -10.74
N VAL A 111 -5.22 -5.36 -11.89
CA VAL A 111 -4.03 -4.86 -12.61
C VAL A 111 -3.33 -3.73 -11.84
N MET A 112 -4.09 -2.79 -11.27
CA MET A 112 -3.57 -1.71 -10.44
C MET A 112 -2.79 -2.24 -9.24
N LEU A 113 -3.42 -3.11 -8.45
CA LEU A 113 -2.83 -3.70 -7.26
C LEU A 113 -1.61 -4.56 -7.59
N HIS A 114 -1.70 -5.39 -8.65
CA HIS A 114 -0.58 -6.21 -9.05
C HIS A 114 0.62 -5.35 -9.45
N THR A 115 0.41 -4.31 -10.25
CA THR A 115 1.52 -3.47 -10.72
C THR A 115 2.10 -2.63 -9.59
N ALA A 116 1.27 -2.08 -8.70
CA ALA A 116 1.72 -1.37 -7.51
C ALA A 116 2.52 -2.28 -6.57
N SER A 117 2.09 -3.53 -6.36
CA SER A 117 2.84 -4.47 -5.52
C SER A 117 4.20 -4.81 -6.13
N LEU A 118 4.32 -4.93 -7.46
CA LEU A 118 5.62 -5.15 -8.11
C LEU A 118 6.60 -3.99 -7.90
N LEU A 119 6.11 -2.74 -7.89
CA LEU A 119 6.95 -1.57 -7.63
C LEU A 119 7.55 -1.61 -6.21
N ILE A 120 6.73 -1.97 -5.23
CA ILE A 120 7.15 -2.11 -3.83
C ILE A 120 8.10 -3.29 -3.66
N ASP A 121 7.74 -4.45 -4.19
CA ASP A 121 8.55 -5.70 -4.13
C ASP A 121 9.93 -5.48 -4.76
N ASP A 122 10.02 -4.80 -5.92
CA ASP A 122 11.31 -4.44 -6.53
C ASP A 122 12.20 -3.62 -5.59
N VAL A 123 11.62 -2.66 -4.87
CA VAL A 123 12.34 -1.83 -3.90
C VAL A 123 12.76 -2.66 -2.69
N GLU A 124 11.84 -3.44 -2.13
CA GLU A 124 12.06 -4.26 -0.93
C GLU A 124 13.14 -5.33 -1.17
N ASP A 125 13.22 -5.88 -2.37
CA ASP A 125 14.21 -6.89 -2.78
C ASP A 125 15.50 -6.30 -3.38
N SER A 126 15.60 -4.97 -3.47
CA SER A 126 16.72 -4.29 -4.14
C SER A 126 16.98 -4.81 -5.56
N SER A 127 15.90 -5.12 -6.29
CA SER A 127 15.97 -5.68 -7.64
C SER A 127 16.63 -4.72 -8.63
N HIS A 128 17.36 -5.23 -9.62
CA HIS A 128 17.95 -4.40 -10.67
C HIS A 128 17.13 -4.35 -11.95
N LEU A 129 16.47 -5.46 -12.30
CA LEU A 129 15.73 -5.63 -13.55
C LEU A 129 14.36 -6.23 -13.29
N ARG A 130 13.38 -5.81 -14.09
CA ARG A 130 12.06 -6.43 -14.22
C ARG A 130 11.72 -6.58 -15.69
N ARG A 131 11.35 -7.81 -16.10
CA ARG A 131 11.00 -8.14 -17.50
C ARG A 131 12.09 -7.72 -18.51
N GLY A 132 13.36 -7.80 -18.10
CA GLY A 132 14.51 -7.41 -18.93
C GLY A 132 14.78 -5.90 -19.01
N ALA A 133 13.98 -5.06 -18.36
CA ALA A 133 14.17 -3.61 -18.29
C ALA A 133 14.59 -3.17 -16.87
N PRO A 134 15.23 -2.01 -16.69
CA PRO A 134 15.50 -1.45 -15.37
C PRO A 134 14.22 -1.29 -14.55
N VAL A 135 14.28 -1.59 -13.25
CA VAL A 135 13.16 -1.36 -12.32
C VAL A 135 12.89 0.14 -12.14
N ALA A 136 11.65 0.49 -11.81
CA ALA A 136 11.21 1.89 -11.71
C ALA A 136 12.04 2.71 -10.71
N HIS A 137 12.43 2.12 -9.57
CA HIS A 137 13.21 2.84 -8.56
C HIS A 137 14.64 3.19 -8.99
N ASN A 138 15.18 2.52 -10.03
CA ASN A 138 16.45 2.90 -10.64
C ASN A 138 16.33 4.10 -11.60
N ILE A 139 15.11 4.42 -12.04
CA ILE A 139 14.84 5.54 -12.96
C ILE A 139 14.31 6.76 -12.20
N PHE A 140 13.31 6.54 -11.35
CA PHE A 140 12.58 7.60 -10.64
C PHE A 140 13.07 7.79 -9.19
N GLY A 141 13.89 6.88 -8.69
CA GLY A 141 14.31 6.83 -7.30
C GLY A 141 13.32 6.09 -6.40
N ILE A 142 13.83 5.58 -5.28
CA ILE A 142 13.06 4.85 -4.27
C ILE A 142 11.88 5.69 -3.73
N PRO A 143 12.05 6.96 -3.31
CA PRO A 143 10.96 7.71 -2.68
C PRO A 143 9.75 7.93 -3.60
N GLN A 144 10.00 8.26 -4.87
CA GLN A 144 8.91 8.45 -5.84
C GLN A 144 8.22 7.13 -6.17
N THR A 145 8.98 6.04 -6.26
CA THR A 145 8.43 4.72 -6.55
C THR A 145 7.51 4.22 -5.45
N ILE A 146 7.94 4.31 -4.18
CA ILE A 146 7.11 3.97 -3.02
C ILE A 146 5.85 4.83 -2.97
N ASN A 147 6.00 6.15 -3.15
CA ASN A 147 4.86 7.06 -3.13
C ASN A 147 3.84 6.74 -4.24
N SER A 148 4.32 6.51 -5.46
CA SER A 148 3.47 6.17 -6.62
C SER A 148 2.70 4.88 -6.40
N ALA A 149 3.36 3.83 -5.91
CA ALA A 149 2.73 2.54 -5.63
C ALA A 149 1.66 2.64 -4.54
N ASN A 150 1.98 3.30 -3.42
CA ASN A 150 1.01 3.51 -2.34
C ASN A 150 -0.17 4.37 -2.77
N TYR A 151 0.06 5.39 -3.60
CA TYR A 151 -1.00 6.19 -4.18
C TYR A 151 -1.96 5.32 -5.03
N VAL A 152 -1.42 4.43 -5.86
CA VAL A 152 -2.22 3.51 -6.68
C VAL A 152 -3.02 2.52 -5.84
N TYR A 153 -2.55 2.09 -4.67
CA TYR A 153 -3.38 1.28 -3.76
C TYR A 153 -4.66 2.01 -3.35
N PHE A 154 -4.59 3.32 -3.08
CA PHE A 154 -5.78 4.11 -2.75
C PHE A 154 -6.63 4.43 -3.98
N GLN A 155 -6.04 4.62 -5.16
CA GLN A 155 -6.82 4.71 -6.40
C GLN A 155 -7.56 3.40 -6.70
N ALA A 156 -6.97 2.25 -6.40
CA ALA A 156 -7.63 0.95 -6.54
C ALA A 156 -8.80 0.81 -5.56
N LEU A 157 -8.65 1.30 -4.32
CA LEU A 157 -9.76 1.39 -3.37
C LEU A 157 -10.89 2.30 -3.89
N ASP A 158 -10.55 3.47 -4.45
CA ASP A 158 -11.53 4.37 -5.07
C ASP A 158 -12.28 3.71 -6.22
N GLU A 159 -11.58 2.94 -7.06
CA GLU A 159 -12.18 2.17 -8.15
C GLU A 159 -13.12 1.07 -7.62
N ILE A 160 -12.76 0.36 -6.54
CA ILE A 160 -13.63 -0.64 -5.90
C ILE A 160 -14.94 -0.02 -5.39
N GLN A 161 -14.91 1.22 -4.90
CA GLN A 161 -16.13 1.88 -4.39
C GLN A 161 -17.20 2.05 -5.49
N LYS A 162 -16.83 2.01 -6.77
CA LYS A 162 -17.78 2.09 -7.90
C LYS A 162 -18.70 0.87 -8.00
N LEU A 163 -18.31 -0.27 -7.44
CA LEU A 163 -19.18 -1.45 -7.31
C LEU A 163 -20.37 -1.20 -6.37
N LYS A 164 -20.32 -0.15 -5.53
CA LYS A 164 -21.36 0.20 -4.55
C LYS A 164 -21.72 -0.96 -3.61
N SER A 165 -20.77 -1.86 -3.38
CA SER A 165 -20.90 -3.04 -2.54
C SER A 165 -20.02 -2.90 -1.29
N PRO A 166 -20.59 -2.80 -0.08
CA PRO A 166 -19.82 -2.80 1.16
C PRO A 166 -19.00 -4.09 1.34
N GLU A 167 -19.49 -5.21 0.80
CA GLU A 167 -18.78 -6.47 0.79
C GLU A 167 -17.49 -6.41 -0.03
N ALA A 168 -17.52 -5.73 -1.19
CA ALA A 168 -16.33 -5.54 -2.03
C ALA A 168 -15.21 -4.79 -1.28
N ILE A 169 -15.56 -3.75 -0.50
CA ILE A 169 -14.60 -3.02 0.34
C ILE A 169 -14.01 -3.94 1.42
N ASN A 170 -14.85 -4.75 2.07
CA ASN A 170 -14.40 -5.71 3.09
C ASN A 170 -13.45 -6.77 2.50
N ILE A 171 -13.76 -7.29 1.31
CA ILE A 171 -12.89 -8.22 0.58
C ILE A 171 -11.55 -7.55 0.26
N PHE A 172 -11.58 -6.32 -0.26
CA PHE A 172 -10.39 -5.54 -0.58
C PHE A 172 -9.46 -5.37 0.62
N VAL A 173 -9.98 -4.87 1.73
CA VAL A 173 -9.19 -4.64 2.95
C VAL A 173 -8.61 -5.95 3.47
N LYS A 174 -9.42 -7.01 3.57
CA LYS A 174 -8.95 -8.30 4.10
C LYS A 174 -7.83 -8.91 3.26
N GLU A 175 -7.97 -8.92 1.93
CA GLU A 175 -6.96 -9.53 1.08
C GLU A 175 -5.68 -8.69 0.96
N LEU A 176 -5.76 -7.37 1.06
CA LEU A 176 -4.57 -6.52 1.17
C LEU A 176 -3.85 -6.72 2.51
N MET A 177 -4.58 -6.88 3.61
CA MET A 177 -3.95 -7.24 4.89
C MET A 177 -3.24 -8.59 4.81
N ASN A 178 -3.86 -9.58 4.17
CA ASN A 178 -3.23 -10.88 3.95
C ASN A 178 -1.97 -10.78 3.09
N LEU A 179 -2.01 -10.01 2.00
CA LEU A 179 -0.83 -9.75 1.16
C LEU A 179 0.33 -9.20 1.99
N HIS A 180 0.08 -8.18 2.82
CA HIS A 180 1.12 -7.56 3.65
C HIS A 180 1.61 -8.49 4.77
N ARG A 181 0.75 -9.35 5.34
CA ARG A 181 1.17 -10.38 6.30
C ARG A 181 2.14 -11.37 5.66
N GLY A 182 1.81 -11.86 4.45
CA GLY A 182 2.67 -12.74 3.68
C GLY A 182 4.00 -12.09 3.34
N GLN A 183 3.97 -10.87 2.77
CA GLN A 183 5.19 -10.12 2.45
C GLN A 183 6.04 -9.86 3.69
N GLY A 184 5.42 -9.46 4.81
CA GLY A 184 6.13 -9.17 6.05
C GLY A 184 6.88 -10.38 6.61
N MET A 185 6.27 -11.57 6.55
CA MET A 185 6.95 -12.80 6.98
C MET A 185 8.10 -13.20 6.05
N ASP A 186 7.91 -13.04 4.74
CA ASP A 186 8.95 -13.29 3.74
C ASP A 186 10.18 -12.39 3.97
N LEU A 187 9.95 -11.08 4.14
CA LEU A 187 10.99 -10.12 4.47
C LEU A 187 11.66 -10.43 5.81
N TYR A 188 10.88 -10.78 6.84
CA TYR A 188 11.42 -11.12 8.16
C TYR A 188 12.36 -12.33 8.09
N TRP A 189 11.96 -13.40 7.40
CA TRP A 189 12.81 -14.59 7.26
C TRP A 189 14.06 -14.30 6.45
N ARG A 190 13.94 -13.53 5.37
CA ARG A 190 15.07 -13.09 4.55
C ARG A 190 16.06 -12.26 5.37
N ASP A 191 15.59 -11.26 6.11
CA ASP A 191 16.44 -10.29 6.79
C ASP A 191 17.04 -10.85 8.10
N THR A 192 16.37 -11.80 8.75
CA THR A 192 16.89 -12.51 9.93
C THR A 192 17.62 -13.81 9.60
N LEU A 193 17.66 -14.20 8.31
CA LEU A 193 18.22 -15.48 7.83
C LEU A 193 17.59 -16.70 8.52
N THR A 194 16.30 -16.62 8.81
CA THR A 194 15.53 -17.70 9.45
C THR A 194 14.94 -18.60 8.37
N CYS A 195 15.23 -19.90 8.42
CA CYS A 195 14.59 -20.87 7.53
C CYS A 195 13.19 -21.24 8.09
N PRO A 196 12.09 -20.99 7.36
CA PRO A 196 10.76 -21.42 7.77
C PRO A 196 10.59 -22.94 7.64
N THR A 197 9.55 -23.48 8.30
CA THR A 197 9.04 -24.81 7.97
C THR A 197 8.31 -24.79 6.62
N GLU A 198 8.07 -25.96 6.03
CA GLU A 198 7.28 -26.05 4.80
C GLU A 198 5.84 -25.54 5.00
N GLU A 199 5.24 -25.82 6.17
CA GLU A 199 3.90 -25.35 6.52
C GLU A 199 3.83 -23.82 6.60
N ASP A 200 4.78 -23.20 7.31
CA ASP A 200 4.87 -21.73 7.40
C ASP A 200 5.07 -21.10 6.02
N TYR A 201 5.94 -21.70 5.20
CA TYR A 201 6.20 -21.23 3.84
C TYR A 201 4.94 -21.29 2.97
N LEU A 202 4.16 -22.38 3.05
CA LEU A 202 2.90 -22.51 2.31
C LEU A 202 1.85 -21.48 2.77
N GLU A 203 1.76 -21.20 4.07
CA GLU A 203 0.89 -20.13 4.59
C GLU A 203 1.32 -18.75 4.07
N MET A 204 2.62 -18.45 4.14
CA MET A 204 3.20 -17.21 3.62
C MET A 204 2.88 -17.03 2.13
N VAL A 205 3.11 -18.05 1.31
CA VAL A 205 2.81 -18.02 -0.14
C VAL A 205 1.31 -17.85 -0.38
N GLY A 206 0.48 -18.54 0.38
CA GLY A 206 -0.97 -18.39 0.37
C GLY A 206 -1.39 -16.94 0.62
N ASN A 207 -0.71 -16.25 1.52
CA ASN A 207 -0.96 -14.85 1.84
C ASN A 207 -0.40 -13.88 0.78
N LYS A 208 0.90 -13.97 0.46
CA LYS A 208 1.62 -13.08 -0.46
C LYS A 208 1.13 -13.21 -1.91
N THR A 209 1.13 -14.43 -2.43
CA THR A 209 0.76 -14.70 -3.85
C THR A 209 -0.72 -14.96 -4.00
N GLY A 210 -1.30 -15.77 -3.12
CA GLY A 210 -2.71 -16.14 -3.17
C GLY A 210 -3.66 -14.97 -2.90
N GLY A 211 -3.23 -13.93 -2.17
CA GLY A 211 -4.06 -12.77 -1.81
C GLY A 211 -4.72 -12.08 -3.00
N LEU A 212 -3.96 -11.72 -4.04
CA LEU A 212 -4.54 -11.04 -5.21
C LEU A 212 -5.42 -11.95 -6.07
N PHE A 213 -5.14 -13.25 -6.12
CA PHE A 213 -6.02 -14.21 -6.81
C PHE A 213 -7.34 -14.37 -6.05
N ARG A 214 -7.30 -14.55 -4.73
CA ARG A 214 -8.50 -14.61 -3.89
C ARG A 214 -9.30 -13.32 -3.96
N LEU A 215 -8.65 -12.16 -3.96
CA LEU A 215 -9.30 -10.87 -4.14
C LEU A 215 -10.14 -10.87 -5.41
N ALA A 216 -9.54 -11.19 -6.57
CA ALA A 216 -10.22 -11.19 -7.85
C ALA A 216 -11.46 -12.10 -7.82
N ILE A 217 -11.31 -13.35 -7.38
CA ILE A 217 -12.40 -14.33 -7.39
C ILE A 217 -13.50 -13.98 -6.38
N LYS A 218 -13.15 -13.53 -5.17
CA LYS A 218 -14.15 -13.11 -4.16
C LYS A 218 -14.95 -11.92 -4.61
N LEU A 219 -14.32 -10.93 -5.26
CA LEU A 219 -15.03 -9.80 -5.84
C LEU A 219 -15.98 -10.26 -6.96
N MET A 220 -15.52 -11.15 -7.84
CA MET A 220 -16.38 -11.70 -8.88
C MET A 220 -17.57 -12.50 -8.30
N GLN A 221 -17.37 -13.25 -7.22
CA GLN A 221 -18.45 -13.96 -6.54
C GLN A 221 -19.46 -13.00 -5.90
N ALA A 222 -19.00 -11.92 -5.26
CA ALA A 222 -19.86 -10.91 -4.65
C ALA A 222 -20.72 -10.16 -5.68
N GLU A 223 -20.22 -10.00 -6.91
CA GLU A 223 -20.92 -9.31 -8.00
C GLU A 223 -21.66 -10.26 -8.95
N SER A 224 -21.53 -11.57 -8.75
CA SER A 224 -22.18 -12.60 -9.57
C SER A 224 -23.68 -12.70 -9.23
N SER A 225 -24.53 -12.76 -10.26
CA SER A 225 -25.95 -13.08 -10.11
C SER A 225 -26.23 -14.60 -10.09
N VAL A 226 -25.23 -15.42 -10.36
CA VAL A 226 -25.36 -16.89 -10.38
C VAL A 226 -25.36 -17.42 -8.93
N PRO A 227 -26.35 -18.22 -8.52
CA PRO A 227 -26.36 -18.87 -7.22
C PRO A 227 -25.13 -19.79 -7.07
N MET A 228 -24.36 -19.59 -6.01
CA MET A 228 -23.30 -20.52 -5.63
C MET A 228 -23.96 -21.68 -4.87
N TYR A 229 -23.96 -22.88 -5.48
CA TYR A 229 -24.46 -24.13 -4.88
C TYR A 229 -23.45 -24.75 -3.91
#